data_AF-A0AAV4GRZ0-F1
#
_entry.id   AF-A0AAV4GRZ0-F1
#
_cell.length_a   1.000
_cell.length_b   1.000
_cell.length_c   1.000
_cell.angle_alpha   90.00
_cell.angle_beta   90.00
_cell.angle_gamma   90.00
#
_symmetry.space_group_name_H-M   'P 1'
#
loop_
_entity.id
_entity.type
_entity.pdbx_description
1 polymer ?
#
loop_
_entity_poly.entity_id
_entity_poly.type
_entity_poly.pdbx_seq_one_letter_code
_entity_poly.pdbx_strand_id
1 'polypeptide(L)'
;MRCYRRLLSISHKEHITNEEVRRRIENAIRPHVDLLTIVQQRKLKWYGHTTRSSGLAKTIMQCTVNGGRRRGRQKKSWEDNIKE
;
A
#
# COMPACT_ATOMS: atom_id res chain seq x y z
N MET A 1 -18.32 -4.57 -14.16
CA MET A 1 -18.29 -3.68 -15.36
C MET A 1 -19.04 -2.36 -15.18
N ARG A 2 -20.08 -2.25 -14.34
CA ARG A 2 -20.86 -1.01 -14.16
C ARG A 2 -20.04 0.18 -13.65
N CYS A 3 -19.22 0.00 -12.61
CA CYS A 3 -18.38 1.06 -12.05
C CYS A 3 -17.36 1.59 -13.08
N TYR A 4 -16.74 0.66 -13.81
CA TYR A 4 -15.78 0.94 -14.88
C TYR A 4 -16.38 1.74 -16.05
N ARG A 5 -17.58 1.37 -16.49
CA ARG A 5 -18.31 2.15 -17.50
C ARG A 5 -18.68 3.54 -17.01
N ARG A 6 -19.11 3.70 -15.75
CA ARG A 6 -19.38 5.02 -15.17
C ARG A 6 -18.12 5.89 -15.07
N LEU A 7 -17.00 5.31 -14.66
CA LEU A 7 -15.72 6.01 -14.57
C LEU A 7 -15.27 6.57 -15.94
N LEU A 8 -15.44 5.76 -16.99
CA LEU A 8 -15.12 6.13 -18.38
C LEU A 8 -16.26 6.87 -19.10
N SER A 9 -17.36 7.16 -18.42
CA SER A 9 -18.58 7.75 -19.00
C SER A 9 -19.13 7.00 -20.23
N ILE A 10 -18.99 5.67 -20.27
CA ILE A 10 -19.47 4.81 -21.36
C ILE A 10 -20.94 4.47 -21.15
N SER A 11 -21.79 4.83 -22.10
CA SER A 11 -23.19 4.42 -22.14
C SER A 11 -23.35 2.95 -22.54
N HIS A 12 -24.39 2.31 -22.04
CA HIS A 12 -24.77 0.96 -22.50
C HIS A 12 -25.20 0.94 -23.97
N LYS A 13 -25.66 2.10 -24.51
CA LYS A 13 -26.07 2.25 -25.91
C LYS A 13 -24.90 2.15 -26.90
N GLU A 14 -23.67 2.31 -26.43
CA GLU A 14 -22.49 2.24 -27.29
C GLU A 14 -22.08 0.80 -27.63
N HIS A 15 -22.74 -0.22 -27.06
CA HIS A 15 -22.48 -1.66 -27.31
C HIS A 15 -20.99 -2.08 -27.25
N ILE A 16 -20.17 -1.34 -26.51
CA ILE A 16 -18.75 -1.63 -26.34
C ILE A 16 -18.58 -2.96 -25.61
N THR A 17 -17.64 -3.81 -26.06
CA THR A 17 -17.36 -5.10 -25.40
C THR A 17 -16.73 -4.89 -24.01
N ASN A 18 -16.92 -5.88 -23.13
CA ASN A 18 -16.35 -5.79 -21.78
C ASN A 18 -14.82 -5.81 -21.78
N GLU A 19 -14.20 -6.41 -22.80
CA GLU A 19 -12.74 -6.42 -22.99
C GLU A 19 -12.21 -5.02 -23.30
N GLU A 20 -12.86 -4.29 -24.21
CA GLU A 20 -12.45 -2.93 -24.57
C GLU A 20 -12.59 -1.95 -23.39
N VAL A 21 -13.64 -2.12 -22.56
CA VAL A 21 -13.79 -1.32 -21.33
C VAL A 21 -12.63 -1.58 -20.35
N ARG A 22 -12.15 -2.82 -20.21
CA ARG A 22 -10.99 -3.13 -19.36
C ARG A 22 -9.71 -2.49 -19.93
N ARG A 23 -9.49 -2.63 -21.24
CA ARG A 23 -8.32 -2.04 -21.92
C ARG A 23 -8.25 -0.53 -21.73
N ARG A 24 -9.39 0.18 -21.87
CA ARG A 24 -9.46 1.63 -21.67
C ARG A 24 -9.14 2.05 -20.24
N ILE A 25 -9.59 1.28 -19.24
CA ILE A 25 -9.26 1.55 -17.84
C ILE A 25 -7.80 1.30 -17.56
N GLU A 26 -7.26 0.19 -18.06
CA GLU A 26 -5.84 -0.12 -17.90
C GLU A 26 -4.95 0.96 -18.53
N ASN A 27 -5.33 1.47 -19.70
CA ASN A 27 -4.65 2.60 -20.34
C ASN A 27 -4.82 3.92 -19.56
N ALA A 28 -6.01 4.20 -19.02
CA ALA A 28 -6.26 5.41 -18.22
C ALA A 28 -5.53 5.39 -16.88
N ILE A 29 -5.27 4.20 -16.33
CA ILE A 29 -4.56 4.02 -15.07
C ILE A 29 -3.04 3.99 -15.28
N ARG A 30 -2.51 3.54 -16.43
CA ARG A 30 -1.05 3.54 -16.66
C ARG A 30 -0.53 4.95 -17.02
N PRO A 31 0.61 5.39 -16.43
CA PRO A 31 1.58 4.66 -15.63
C PRO A 31 1.46 5.04 -14.15
N HIS A 32 0.27 4.96 -13.55
CA HIS A 32 0.20 5.12 -12.11
C HIS A 32 0.96 3.98 -11.44
N VAL A 33 2.01 4.36 -10.73
CA VAL A 33 2.68 3.52 -9.75
C VAL A 33 1.59 3.00 -8.82
N ASP A 34 1.50 1.69 -8.69
CA ASP A 34 0.54 1.05 -7.80
C ASP A 34 0.61 1.70 -6.41
N LEU A 35 -0.55 2.02 -5.84
CA LEU A 35 -0.65 2.74 -4.58
C LEU A 35 0.08 1.96 -3.47
N LEU A 36 0.02 0.63 -3.50
CA LEU A 36 0.74 -0.22 -2.56
C LEU A 36 2.25 -0.04 -2.72
N THR A 37 2.76 0.02 -3.96
CA THR A 37 4.18 0.31 -4.22
C THR A 37 4.59 1.68 -3.68
N ILE A 38 3.76 2.72 -3.86
CA ILE A 38 4.05 4.06 -3.30
C ILE A 38 4.11 3.99 -1.77
N VAL A 39 3.15 3.31 -1.14
CA VAL A 39 3.09 3.16 0.32
C VAL A 39 4.31 2.38 0.84
N GLN A 40 4.69 1.28 0.18
CA GLN A 40 5.87 0.50 0.52
C GLN A 40 7.15 1.34 0.41
N GLN A 41 7.33 2.10 -0.68
CA GLN A 41 8.47 3.00 -0.85
C GLN A 41 8.56 4.04 0.27
N ARG A 42 7.43 4.66 0.63
CA ARG A 42 7.38 5.65 1.73
C ARG A 42 7.73 5.02 3.07
N LYS A 43 7.20 3.82 3.37
CA LYS A 43 7.54 3.06 4.57
C LYS A 43 9.03 2.75 4.63
N LEU A 44 9.62 2.25 3.54
CA LEU A 44 11.06 1.94 3.47
C LEU A 44 11.93 3.18 3.66
N LYS A 45 11.56 4.31 3.04
CA LYS A 45 12.29 5.58 3.21
C LYS A 45 12.28 6.03 4.67
N TRP A 46 11.12 5.95 5.33
CA TRP A 46 11.00 6.28 6.75
C TRP A 46 11.77 5.31 7.65
N TYR A 47 11.74 4.01 7.35
CA TYR A 47 12.52 3.01 8.06
C TYR A 47 14.01 3.32 8.02
N GLY A 48 14.54 3.57 6.82
CA GLY A 48 15.95 3.91 6.60
C GLY A 48 16.37 5.23 7.23
N HIS A 49 15.44 6.20 7.36
CA HIS A 49 15.69 7.42 8.13
C HIS A 49 15.79 7.12 9.63
N THR A 50 14.81 6.37 10.17
CA THR A 50 14.71 6.07 11.59
C THR A 50 15.87 5.18 12.08
N THR A 51 16.30 4.19 11.29
CA THR A 51 17.43 3.30 11.66
C THR A 51 18.77 4.02 11.71
N ARG A 52 18.98 5.03 10.86
CA ARG A 52 20.18 5.87 10.84
C ARG A 52 20.16 6.96 11.91
N SER A 53 18.97 7.42 12.32
CA SER A 53 18.81 8.35 13.43
C SER A 53 19.09 7.69 14.79
N SER A 54 19.47 8.51 15.77
CA SER A 54 19.50 8.11 17.18
C SER A 54 18.26 8.64 17.90
N GLY A 55 17.74 7.87 18.86
CA GLY A 55 16.63 8.30 19.71
C GLY A 55 15.53 7.27 19.91
N LEU A 56 14.48 7.70 20.62
CA LEU A 56 13.35 6.87 21.05
C LEU A 56 12.64 6.16 19.88
N ALA A 57 12.53 6.83 18.73
CA ALA A 57 11.86 6.29 17.56
C ALA A 57 12.52 4.99 17.06
N LYS A 58 13.86 4.90 17.10
CA LYS A 58 14.59 3.69 16.74
C LYS A 58 14.35 2.56 17.72
N THR A 59 14.42 2.85 19.03
CA THR A 59 14.17 1.88 20.09
C THR A 59 12.74 1.32 20.05
N ILE A 60 11.75 2.17 19.77
CA ILE A 60 10.35 1.75 19.63
C ILE A 60 10.17 0.88 18.39
N MET A 61 10.74 1.28 17.24
CA MET A 61 10.64 0.52 15.98
C MET A 61 11.23 -0.89 16.13
N GLN A 62 12.41 -1.00 16.72
CA GLN A 62 13.12 -2.28 16.94
C GLN A 62 12.53 -3.10 18.09
N CYS A 63 11.57 -2.55 18.84
CA CYS A 63 11.00 -3.16 20.03
C CYS A 63 12.06 -3.61 21.07
N THR A 64 13.20 -2.92 21.16
CA THR A 64 14.31 -3.24 22.09
C THR A 64 14.06 -2.77 23.52
N VAL A 65 12.79 -2.65 23.92
CA VAL A 65 12.39 -2.24 25.27
C VAL A 65 12.45 -3.41 26.24
N ASN A 66 12.95 -3.16 27.45
CA ASN A 66 12.99 -4.15 28.50
C ASN A 66 11.56 -4.49 28.97
N GLY A 67 11.15 -5.73 28.80
CA GLY A 67 9.85 -6.25 29.22
C GLY A 67 9.17 -7.14 28.17
N GLY A 68 8.31 -8.05 28.64
CA GLY A 68 7.52 -8.91 27.77
C GLY A 68 6.23 -8.25 27.28
N ARG A 69 5.69 -8.73 26.16
CA ARG A 69 4.33 -8.35 25.73
C ARG A 69 3.31 -9.06 26.62
N ARG A 70 2.27 -8.35 27.06
CA ARG A 70 1.14 -8.94 27.79
C ARG A 70 0.41 -9.99 26.92
N ARG A 71 -0.10 -11.04 27.55
CA ARG A 71 -0.92 -12.08 26.90
C ARG A 71 -2.10 -11.44 26.14
N GLY A 72 -2.34 -11.87 24.91
CA GLY A 72 -3.40 -11.35 24.04
C GLY A 72 -2.99 -10.17 23.14
N ARG A 73 -1.84 -9.52 23.39
CA ARG A 73 -1.34 -8.46 22.51
C ARG A 73 -0.71 -9.05 21.24
N GLN A 74 -1.00 -8.46 20.10
CA GLN A 74 -0.41 -8.85 18.82
C GLN A 74 1.12 -8.80 18.88
N LYS A 75 1.77 -9.87 18.39
CA LYS A 75 3.23 -9.97 18.35
C LYS A 75 3.85 -9.31 17.11
N LYS A 76 3.03 -8.89 16.14
CA LYS A 76 3.46 -8.23 14.91
C LYS A 76 4.07 -6.87 15.26
N SER A 77 5.34 -6.72 14.95
CA SER A 77 6.09 -5.47 15.00
C SER A 77 5.93 -4.70 13.69
N TRP A 78 6.38 -3.46 13.69
CA TRP A 78 6.40 -2.65 12.47
C TRP A 78 7.39 -3.23 11.43
N GLU A 79 8.49 -3.83 11.87
CA GLU A 79 9.44 -4.54 11.01
C GLU A 79 8.82 -5.75 10.30
N ASP A 80 7.89 -6.46 10.97
CA ASP A 80 7.15 -7.56 10.35
C ASP A 80 6.22 -7.09 9.21
N ASN A 81 5.90 -5.80 9.15
CA ASN A 81 5.12 -5.22 8.04
C ASN A 81 5.98 -4.78 6.85
N ILE A 82 7.32 -4.72 7.00
CA ILE A 82 8.23 -4.44 5.88
C ILE A 82 8.61 -5.73 5.16
N LYS A 83 8.67 -6.85 5.88
CA LYS A 83 9.07 -8.16 5.34
C LYS A 83 7.97 -8.86 4.52
N GLU A 84 6.74 -8.37 4.62
CA GLU A 84 5.52 -8.90 3.98
C GLU A 84 5.25 -8.18 2.65
#